data_AF-A0AAQ3PG63-F1
#
_entry.id   AF-A0AAQ3PG63-F1
#
_cell.length_a   1.000
_cell.length_b   1.000
_cell.length_c   1.000
_cell.angle_alpha   90.00
_cell.angle_beta   90.00
_cell.angle_gamma   90.00
#
_symmetry.space_group_name_H-M   'P 1'
#
loop_
_entity.id
_entity.type
_entity.pdbx_description
1 polymer ?
#
loop_
_entity_poly.entity_id
_entity_poly.type
_entity_poly.pdbx_seq_one_letter_code
_entity_poly.pdbx_strand_id
1 'polypeptide(L)'
;MGYSRMAIPAGLMPPMCFCGDPCKLEMSDEEETFRRRYWMCANWAFDPPEKALMKGRIEPPPLCDFEEWIDKEVKEKDMEWFNELRDWNAKINAGIAARKKEEEQRNECIAEEKRRAAAKRKAEREVKLARARRAKAALEENPDALRKGKWPRCTQ
;
A
#
# COMPACT_ATOMS: atom_id res chain seq x y z
N MET A 1 17.52 4.43 -3.70
CA MET A 1 18.10 4.64 -2.37
C MET A 1 19.60 4.65 -2.56
N GLY A 2 20.29 5.77 -2.37
CA GLY A 2 21.75 5.79 -2.53
C GLY A 2 22.37 5.05 -1.35
N TYR A 3 22.89 3.84 -1.58
CA TYR A 3 23.63 3.10 -0.56
C TYR A 3 24.83 3.95 -0.14
N SER A 4 24.86 4.35 1.13
CA SER A 4 26.01 5.07 1.68
C SER A 4 27.19 4.12 1.66
N ARG A 5 28.18 4.40 0.80
CA ARG A 5 29.40 3.59 0.68
C ARG A 5 30.05 3.49 2.04
N MET A 6 30.16 2.28 2.60
CA MET A 6 30.75 2.10 3.91
C MET A 6 32.21 2.52 3.90
N ALA A 7 32.61 3.21 4.97
CA ALA A 7 34.00 3.57 5.17
C ALA A 7 34.83 2.29 5.38
N ILE A 8 35.93 2.19 4.64
CA ILE A 8 36.88 1.09 4.81
C ILE A 8 37.63 1.30 6.13
N PRO A 9 37.59 0.36 7.08
CA PRO A 9 38.34 0.47 8.33
C PRO A 9 39.85 0.58 8.08
N ALA A 10 40.53 1.35 8.92
CA ALA A 10 41.98 1.52 8.81
C ALA A 10 42.71 0.17 8.85
N GLY A 11 43.61 -0.06 7.88
CA GLY A 11 44.39 -1.31 7.77
C GLY A 11 43.76 -2.39 6.87
N LEU A 12 42.51 -2.24 6.42
CA LEU A 12 41.95 -3.08 5.37
C LEU A 12 42.24 -2.48 3.99
N MET A 13 42.92 -3.23 3.13
CA MET A 13 43.14 -2.85 1.73
C MET A 13 42.06 -3.49 0.86
N PRO A 14 41.30 -2.72 0.05
CA PRO A 14 40.36 -3.29 -0.88
C PRO A 14 41.07 -4.11 -1.96
N PRO A 15 40.53 -5.28 -2.35
CA PRO A 15 41.01 -6.01 -3.50
C PRO A 15 40.68 -5.24 -4.78
N MET A 16 41.46 -5.52 -5.82
CA MET A 16 41.21 -5.02 -7.17
C MET A 16 40.33 -6.04 -7.91
N CYS A 17 39.18 -5.60 -8.42
CA CYS A 17 38.34 -6.43 -9.27
C CYS A 17 38.83 -6.42 -10.73
N PHE A 18 38.14 -7.15 -11.60
CA PHE A 18 38.42 -7.20 -13.04
C PHE A 18 38.28 -5.85 -13.76
N CYS A 19 37.58 -4.87 -13.16
CA CYS A 19 37.49 -3.51 -13.70
C CYS A 19 38.75 -2.67 -13.47
N GLY A 20 39.69 -3.12 -12.62
CA GLY A 20 40.91 -2.38 -12.35
C GLY A 20 40.77 -1.21 -11.36
N ASP A 21 39.62 -1.08 -10.69
CA ASP A 21 39.38 -0.14 -9.59
C ASP A 21 39.26 -0.87 -8.23
N PRO A 22 39.60 -0.22 -7.10
CA PRO A 22 39.42 -0.78 -5.77
C PRO A 22 37.94 -1.08 -5.48
N CYS A 23 37.67 -2.29 -4.99
CA CYS A 23 36.32 -2.71 -4.62
C CYS A 23 35.73 -1.84 -3.50
N LYS A 24 34.40 -1.80 -3.41
CA LYS A 24 33.70 -1.18 -2.29
C LYS A 24 33.38 -2.23 -1.22
N LEU A 25 33.31 -1.77 0.02
CA LEU A 25 32.89 -2.55 1.17
C LEU A 25 31.38 -2.44 1.33
N GLU A 26 30.69 -3.56 1.51
CA GLU A 26 29.27 -3.61 1.88
C GLU A 26 29.03 -4.61 3.02
N MET A 27 27.84 -4.56 3.62
CA MET A 27 27.34 -5.56 4.56
C MET A 27 26.06 -6.17 4.02
N SER A 28 25.92 -7.48 4.20
CA SER A 28 24.69 -8.17 3.83
C SER A 28 23.55 -7.89 4.81
N ASP A 29 22.34 -7.80 4.28
CA ASP A 29 21.07 -7.77 4.99
C ASP A 29 20.31 -9.10 4.93
N GLU A 30 20.87 -10.13 4.27
CA GLU A 30 20.30 -11.47 4.17
C GLU A 30 20.48 -12.25 5.47
N GLU A 31 19.51 -13.11 5.83
CA GLU A 31 19.48 -13.84 7.11
C GLU A 31 20.74 -14.70 7.34
N GLU A 32 21.16 -15.48 6.33
CA GLU A 32 22.29 -16.39 6.44
C GLU A 32 23.65 -15.68 6.49
N THR A 33 23.71 -14.44 5.99
CA THR A 33 24.93 -13.66 5.91
C THR A 33 24.84 -12.32 6.64
N PHE A 34 23.89 -12.20 7.56
CA PHE A 34 23.48 -10.91 8.12
C PHE A 34 24.66 -10.16 8.75
N ARG A 35 24.86 -8.91 8.30
CA ARG A 35 25.95 -8.01 8.69
C ARG A 35 27.36 -8.53 8.45
N ARG A 36 27.54 -9.65 7.76
CA ARG A 36 28.85 -10.04 7.24
C ARG A 36 29.27 -9.04 6.18
N ARG A 37 30.54 -8.65 6.26
CA ARG A 37 31.14 -7.72 5.31
C ARG A 37 31.72 -8.47 4.13
N TYR A 38 31.60 -7.86 2.96
CA TYR A 38 32.18 -8.36 1.73
C TYR A 38 32.65 -7.20 0.85
N TRP A 39 33.66 -7.50 0.04
CA TRP A 39 34.09 -6.66 -1.06
C TRP A 39 33.20 -6.94 -2.26
N MET A 40 32.77 -5.90 -2.95
CA MET A 40 32.09 -6.03 -4.23
C MET A 40 32.52 -4.96 -5.21
N CYS A 41 32.44 -5.25 -6.50
CA CYS A 41 32.72 -4.26 -7.52
C CYS A 41 31.70 -3.10 -7.43
N ALA A 42 32.18 -1.87 -7.67
CA ALA A 42 31.28 -0.72 -7.82
C ALA A 42 30.37 -0.84 -9.06
N ASN A 43 30.79 -1.63 -10.04
CA ASN A 43 30.06 -1.96 -11.26
C ASN A 43 29.35 -3.34 -11.18
N TRP A 44 29.00 -3.80 -9.97
CA TRP A 44 28.31 -5.07 -9.76
C TRP A 44 26.84 -5.04 -10.19
N ALA A 45 26.15 -3.93 -9.92
CA ALA A 45 24.83 -3.65 -10.47
C ALA A 45 24.89 -2.38 -11.31
N PHE A 46 24.16 -2.39 -12.42
CA PHE A 46 23.98 -1.19 -13.22
C PHE A 46 23.04 -0.23 -12.47
N ASP A 47 23.63 0.69 -11.70
CA ASP A 47 22.90 1.75 -10.99
C ASP A 47 23.25 3.13 -11.55
N PRO A 48 22.75 3.47 -12.75
CA PRO A 48 23.04 4.75 -13.38
C PRO A 48 22.40 5.91 -12.59
N PRO A 49 23.03 7.10 -12.56
CA PRO A 49 22.41 8.28 -11.98
C PRO A 49 21.06 8.58 -12.63
N GLU A 50 20.07 8.99 -11.82
CA GLU A 50 18.70 9.28 -12.27
C GLU A 50 18.65 10.29 -13.45
N LYS A 51 19.55 11.28 -13.43
CA LYS A 51 19.70 12.27 -14.52
C LYS A 51 20.17 11.66 -15.84
N ALA A 52 20.92 10.56 -15.78
CA ALA A 52 21.41 9.86 -16.95
C ALA A 52 20.32 8.93 -17.52
N LEU A 53 19.50 8.30 -16.65
CA LEU A 53 18.31 7.55 -17.05
C LEU A 53 17.31 8.42 -17.83
N MET A 54 17.04 9.65 -17.36
CA MET A 54 16.16 10.58 -18.06
C MET A 54 16.63 10.96 -19.49
N LYS A 55 17.94 10.88 -19.76
CA LYS A 55 18.51 11.25 -21.06
C LYS A 55 18.54 10.10 -22.07
N GLY A 56 18.11 8.89 -21.69
CA GLY A 56 17.95 7.75 -22.61
C GLY A 56 19.23 7.30 -23.32
N ARG A 57 20.42 7.62 -22.78
CA ARG A 57 21.72 7.35 -23.40
C ARG A 57 22.66 6.63 -22.45
N ILE A 58 22.29 5.43 -22.01
CA ILE A 58 23.24 4.59 -21.26
C ILE A 58 23.07 3.16 -21.73
N GLU A 59 24.04 2.69 -22.49
CA GLU A 59 24.28 1.26 -22.61
C GLU A 59 24.89 0.80 -21.27
N PRO A 60 24.33 -0.22 -20.62
CA PRO A 60 24.87 -0.69 -19.35
C PRO A 60 26.30 -1.19 -19.57
N PRO A 61 27.30 -0.70 -18.83
CA PRO A 61 28.63 -1.28 -18.86
C PRO A 61 28.54 -2.77 -18.52
N PRO A 62 29.45 -3.60 -19.05
CA PRO A 62 29.52 -5.00 -18.67
C PRO A 62 29.68 -5.08 -17.15
N LEU A 63 28.75 -5.75 -16.48
CA LEU A 63 28.76 -5.87 -15.03
C LEU A 63 29.95 -6.71 -14.58
N CYS A 64 30.53 -6.34 -13.45
CA CYS A 64 31.58 -7.10 -12.80
C CYS A 64 31.03 -7.76 -11.55
N ASP A 65 30.98 -9.09 -11.59
CA ASP A 65 30.45 -9.97 -10.56
C ASP A 65 31.45 -10.28 -9.44
N PHE A 66 32.56 -9.54 -9.36
CA PHE A 66 33.55 -9.74 -8.31
C PHE A 66 32.91 -9.49 -6.93
N GLU A 67 32.96 -10.54 -6.11
CA GLU A 67 32.48 -10.56 -4.73
C GLU A 67 33.44 -11.40 -3.88
N GLU A 68 33.88 -10.86 -2.75
CA GLU A 68 34.77 -11.58 -1.82
C GLU A 68 34.38 -11.32 -0.37
N TRP A 69 34.05 -12.38 0.36
CA TRP A 69 33.66 -12.29 1.77
C TRP A 69 34.85 -12.03 2.69
N ILE A 70 34.70 -11.04 3.56
CA ILE A 70 35.69 -10.72 4.61
C ILE A 70 35.41 -11.56 5.85
N ASP A 71 34.16 -11.53 6.30
CA ASP A 71 33.71 -12.28 7.46
C ASP A 71 33.20 -13.66 7.00
N LYS A 72 33.72 -14.75 7.59
CA LYS A 72 33.34 -16.12 7.23
C LYS A 72 32.07 -16.62 7.93
N GLU A 73 31.76 -16.06 9.10
CA GLU A 73 30.65 -16.48 9.95
C GLU A 73 29.86 -15.25 10.42
N VAL A 74 28.55 -15.43 10.62
CA VAL A 74 27.71 -14.41 11.26
C VAL A 74 27.94 -14.48 12.76
N LYS A 75 28.08 -13.31 13.40
CA LYS A 75 28.23 -13.25 14.86
C LYS A 75 26.88 -13.54 15.50
N GLU A 76 26.89 -14.31 16.59
CA GLU A 76 25.68 -14.63 17.36
C GLU A 76 24.87 -13.38 17.73
N LYS A 77 25.54 -12.32 18.20
CA LYS A 77 24.90 -11.03 18.51
C LYS A 77 24.19 -10.38 17.31
N ASP A 78 24.73 -10.54 16.10
CA ASP A 78 24.10 -10.01 14.90
C ASP A 78 22.86 -10.85 14.53
N MET A 79 22.88 -12.17 14.76
CA MET A 79 21.68 -13.02 14.62
C MET A 79 20.60 -12.72 15.68
N GLU A 80 20.98 -12.46 16.93
CA GLU A 80 20.05 -12.00 17.97
C GLU A 80 19.36 -10.70 17.52
N TRP A 81 20.15 -9.73 17.07
CA TRP A 81 19.63 -8.47 16.54
C TRP A 81 18.71 -8.66 15.32
N PHE A 82 19.05 -9.56 14.40
CA PHE A 82 18.20 -9.88 13.26
C PHE A 82 16.83 -10.42 13.69
N ASN A 83 16.82 -11.33 14.66
CA ASN A 83 15.58 -11.89 15.21
C ASN A 83 14.74 -10.81 15.90
N GLU A 84 15.35 -9.91 16.67
CA GLU A 84 14.64 -8.76 17.27
C GLU A 84 14.01 -7.85 16.22
N LEU A 85 14.75 -7.54 15.14
CA LEU A 85 14.23 -6.76 14.01
C LEU A 85 13.05 -7.46 13.33
N ARG A 86 13.14 -8.78 13.14
CA ARG A 86 12.05 -9.59 12.56
C ARG A 86 10.79 -9.50 13.43
N ASP A 87 10.94 -9.67 14.75
CA ASP A 87 9.82 -9.60 15.69
C ASP A 87 9.21 -8.21 15.75
N TRP A 88 10.04 -7.16 15.71
CA TRP A 88 9.59 -5.78 15.64
C TRP A 88 8.81 -5.51 14.36
N ASN A 89 9.35 -5.90 13.20
CA ASN A 89 8.67 -5.78 11.91
C ASN A 89 7.33 -6.53 11.90
N ALA A 90 7.29 -7.74 12.45
CA ALA A 90 6.06 -8.52 12.58
C ALA A 90 5.00 -7.78 13.42
N LYS A 91 5.38 -7.17 14.55
CA LYS A 91 4.47 -6.36 15.38
C LYS A 91 3.93 -5.14 14.63
N ILE A 92 4.80 -4.40 13.92
CA ILE A 92 4.39 -3.24 13.11
C ILE A 92 3.41 -3.67 12.01
N ASN A 93 3.74 -4.74 11.28
CA ASN A 93 2.90 -5.27 10.21
C ASN A 93 1.56 -5.78 10.73
N ALA A 94 1.55 -6.48 11.88
CA ALA A 94 0.32 -6.91 12.53
C ALA A 94 -0.57 -5.72 12.93
N GLY A 95 0.03 -4.64 13.46
CA GLY A 95 -0.68 -3.41 13.78
C GLY A 95 -1.28 -2.72 12.55
N ILE A 96 -0.52 -2.67 11.44
CA ILE A 96 -1.02 -2.14 10.16
C ILE A 96 -2.18 -2.99 9.63
N ALA A 97 -2.04 -4.32 9.66
CA ALA A 97 -3.08 -5.24 9.22
C ALA A 97 -4.36 -5.14 10.06
N ALA A 98 -4.23 -4.99 11.39
CA ALA A 98 -5.37 -4.80 12.29
C ALA A 98 -6.13 -3.51 11.98
N ARG A 99 -5.42 -2.39 11.78
CA ARG A 99 -6.04 -1.10 11.40
C ARG A 99 -6.79 -1.19 10.07
N LYS A 100 -6.21 -1.86 9.07
CA LYS A 100 -6.88 -2.07 7.77
C LYS A 100 -8.17 -2.87 7.92
N LYS A 101 -8.16 -3.95 8.72
CA LYS A 101 -9.36 -4.74 8.99
C LYS A 101 -10.44 -3.94 9.72
N GLU A 102 -10.06 -3.13 10.70
CA GLU A 102 -11.01 -2.27 11.41
C GLU A 102 -11.63 -1.21 10.48
N GLU A 103 -10.82 -0.59 9.63
CA GLU A 103 -11.29 0.37 8.63
C GLU A 103 -12.24 -0.27 7.62
N GLU A 104 -11.93 -1.47 7.12
CA GLU A 104 -12.80 -2.24 6.23
C GLU A 104 -14.14 -2.54 6.90
N GLN A 105 -14.13 -3.03 8.15
CA GLN A 105 -15.36 -3.27 8.91
C GLN A 105 -16.17 -2.00 9.13
N ARG A 106 -15.52 -0.87 9.47
CA ARG A 106 -16.20 0.42 9.61
C ARG A 106 -16.85 0.86 8.30
N ASN A 107 -16.13 0.71 7.19
CA ASN A 107 -16.64 1.06 5.87
C ASN A 107 -17.83 0.17 5.46
N GLU A 108 -17.79 -1.11 5.79
CA GLU A 108 -18.91 -2.04 5.58
C GLU A 108 -20.14 -1.65 6.41
N CYS A 109 -19.98 -1.37 7.70
CA CYS A 109 -21.06 -0.89 8.56
C CYS A 109 -21.69 0.40 8.01
N ILE A 110 -20.85 1.38 7.62
CA ILE A 110 -21.31 2.63 7.02
C ILE A 110 -22.04 2.38 5.70
N ALA A 111 -21.52 1.47 4.86
CA ALA A 111 -22.14 1.11 3.59
C ALA A 111 -23.51 0.44 3.80
N GLU A 112 -23.63 -0.43 4.80
CA GLU A 112 -24.89 -1.06 5.16
C GLU A 112 -25.91 -0.05 5.68
N GLU A 113 -25.53 0.86 6.58
CA GLU A 113 -26.41 1.93 7.04
C GLU A 113 -26.90 2.81 5.88
N LYS A 114 -26.00 3.16 4.94
CA LYS A 114 -26.38 3.89 3.72
C LYS A 114 -27.39 3.11 2.88
N ARG A 115 -27.22 1.79 2.72
CA ARG A 115 -28.18 0.93 2.01
C ARG A 115 -29.54 0.92 2.71
N ARG A 116 -29.57 0.75 4.04
CA ARG A 116 -30.80 0.78 4.85
C ARG A 116 -31.51 2.13 4.74
N ALA A 117 -30.77 3.24 4.84
CA ALA A 117 -31.31 4.59 4.71
C ALA A 117 -31.87 4.86 3.30
N ALA A 118 -31.17 4.39 2.26
CA ALA A 118 -31.66 4.48 0.87
C ALA A 118 -32.94 3.67 0.66
N ALA A 119 -33.02 2.45 1.21
CA ALA A 119 -34.23 1.63 1.16
C ALA A 119 -35.41 2.32 1.86
N LYS A 120 -35.21 2.90 3.05
CA LYS A 120 -36.25 3.66 3.75
C LYS A 120 -36.75 4.84 2.92
N ARG A 121 -35.85 5.64 2.34
CA ARG A 121 -36.21 6.77 1.46
C ARG A 121 -36.99 6.31 0.24
N LYS A 122 -36.65 5.15 -0.34
CA LYS A 122 -37.39 4.57 -1.48
C LYS A 122 -38.81 4.17 -1.06
N ALA A 123 -38.95 3.46 0.06
CA ALA A 123 -40.26 3.07 0.59
C ALA A 123 -41.14 4.29 0.91
N GLU A 124 -40.60 5.33 1.54
CA GLU A 124 -41.34 6.58 1.80
C GLU A 124 -41.81 7.26 0.51
N ARG A 125 -40.98 7.27 -0.54
CA ARG A 125 -41.36 7.80 -1.86
C ARG A 125 -42.48 6.96 -2.49
N GLU A 126 -42.41 5.64 -2.41
CA GLU A 126 -43.45 4.74 -2.93
C GLU A 126 -44.79 4.95 -2.21
N VAL A 127 -44.79 5.12 -0.88
CA VAL A 127 -46.00 5.46 -0.12
C VAL A 127 -46.58 6.80 -0.57
N LYS A 128 -45.75 7.83 -0.74
CA LYS A 128 -46.21 9.15 -1.25
C LYS A 128 -46.79 9.05 -2.66
N LEU A 129 -46.14 8.29 -3.54
CA LEU A 129 -46.62 8.05 -4.90
C LEU A 129 -47.93 7.26 -4.91
N ALA A 130 -48.07 6.23 -4.06
CA ALA A 130 -49.31 5.48 -3.92
C ALA A 130 -50.47 6.36 -3.40
N ARG A 131 -50.19 7.26 -2.45
CA ARG A 131 -51.18 8.27 -1.99
C ARG A 131 -51.58 9.20 -3.13
N ALA A 132 -50.63 9.70 -3.91
CA ALA A 132 -50.91 10.56 -5.06
C ALA A 132 -51.73 9.84 -6.14
N ARG A 133 -51.42 8.56 -6.44
CA ARG A 133 -52.19 7.73 -7.37
C ARG A 133 -53.64 7.53 -6.90
N ARG A 134 -53.84 7.24 -5.61
CA ARG A 134 -55.19 7.14 -5.01
C ARG A 134 -55.97 8.45 -5.13
N ALA A 135 -55.34 9.58 -4.82
CA ALA A 135 -55.97 10.89 -4.96
C ALA A 135 -56.34 11.20 -6.42
N LYS A 136 -55.48 10.83 -7.38
CA LYS A 136 -55.75 10.99 -8.80
C LYS A 136 -56.92 10.12 -9.27
N ALA A 137 -56.95 8.84 -8.89
CA ALA A 137 -58.05 7.94 -9.24
C ALA A 137 -59.40 8.45 -8.71
N ALA A 138 -59.44 8.95 -7.46
CA ALA A 138 -60.65 9.54 -6.89
C ALA A 138 -61.15 10.78 -7.65
N LEU A 139 -60.25 11.57 -8.25
CA LEU A 139 -60.62 12.71 -9.10
C LEU A 139 -61.15 12.27 -10.48
N GLU A 140 -60.61 11.19 -11.03
CA GLU A 140 -61.05 10.62 -12.30
C GLU A 140 -62.42 9.92 -12.18
N GLU A 141 -62.66 9.20 -11.08
CA GLU A 141 -63.95 8.57 -10.78
C GLU A 141 -65.07 9.58 -10.45
N ASN A 142 -64.72 10.78 -9.96
CA ASN A 142 -65.68 11.83 -9.62
C ASN A 142 -65.23 13.23 -10.10
N PRO A 143 -65.30 13.51 -11.42
CA PRO A 143 -64.89 14.79 -11.98
C PRO A 143 -65.79 15.95 -11.52
N ASP A 144 -67.03 15.65 -11.13
CA ASP A 144 -68.04 16.62 -10.67
C ASP A 144 -67.76 17.17 -9.26
N ALA A 145 -66.95 16.47 -8.45
CA ALA A 145 -66.54 16.91 -7.11
C ALA A 145 -65.70 18.20 -7.14
N LEU A 146 -64.88 18.37 -8.19
CA LEU A 146 -64.09 19.58 -8.42
C LEU A 146 -65.00 20.78 -8.77
N ARG A 147 -66.04 20.54 -9.60
CA ARG A 147 -67.03 21.54 -10.03
C ARG A 147 -67.95 22.00 -8.89
N LYS A 148 -68.25 21.13 -7.93
CA LYS A 148 -69.15 21.40 -6.79
C LYS A 148 -68.41 21.83 -5.51
N GLY A 149 -67.07 21.99 -5.54
CA GLY A 149 -66.25 22.44 -4.41
C GLY A 149 -66.19 21.47 -3.21
N LYS A 150 -66.63 20.22 -3.37
CA LYS A 150 -66.67 19.22 -2.28
C LYS A 150 -65.51 18.24 -2.44
N TRP A 151 -64.37 18.58 -1.84
CA TRP A 151 -63.21 17.70 -1.83
C TRP A 151 -63.43 16.47 -0.93
N PRO A 152 -63.03 15.26 -1.36
CA PRO A 152 -63.04 14.08 -0.50
C PRO A 152 -62.06 14.32 0.66
N ARG A 153 -62.52 14.11 1.91
CA ARG A 153 -61.62 14.16 3.07
C ARG A 153 -60.64 13.00 2.97
N CYS A 154 -59.37 13.31 2.78
CA CYS A 154 -58.30 12.34 2.81
C CYS A 154 -58.18 11.80 4.24
N THR A 155 -58.73 10.61 4.48
CA THR A 155 -58.54 9.90 5.75
C THR A 155 -57.10 9.41 5.84
N GLN A 156 -56.53 9.64 7.02
CA GLN A 156 -55.11 9.54 7.34
C GLN A 156 -54.66 8.09 7.52
#